data_AF-A0A661UW60-F1
#
_entry.id   AF-A0A661UW60-F1
#
_cell.length_a   1.000
_cell.length_b   1.000
_cell.length_c   1.000
_cell.angle_alpha   90.00
_cell.angle_beta   90.00
_cell.angle_gamma   90.00
#
_symmetry.space_group_name_H-M   'P 1'
#
loop_
_entity.id
_entity.type
_entity.pdbx_description
1 polymer ?
#
loop_
_entity_poly.entity_id
_entity_poly.type
_entity_poly.pdbx_seq_one_letter_code
_entity_poly.pdbx_strand_id
1 'polypeptide(L)'
;SAATAPAATVVIVEKLKARGKFVDYLYGIVALDDAGTVILFSIAFAISGSMMGDVQVNISHSIIHAFKEIFISIIIGAISGLIIHFVTIRKRNLNEIKIISLGIIFLTTSIAISMHLSPLIANMTLGMILINMNKKNARILFSFEPMTPPLYAIFFAIAGAELDIAVFKDPIILLAGFVFIILRFLGKYFGVFLSATVLKIDKNIRNYLGLSLLPQAGVAIGLMLFVQASPIVLQASAEVQSEIAEMTNIILMSVFVNEIIGPSLSKFAILKNLKRRI
;
A
#
# COMPACT_ATOMS: atom_id res chain seq x y z
N SER A 1 11.45 -0.55 2.90
CA SER A 1 10.07 -0.12 2.62
C SER A 1 9.65 -0.71 1.29
N ALA A 2 8.63 -1.56 1.30
CA ALA A 2 8.12 -2.22 0.11
C ALA A 2 7.17 -1.26 -0.64
N ALA A 3 6.05 -0.83 -0.07
CA ALA A 3 4.96 -0.13 -0.79
C ALA A 3 5.36 0.96 -1.79
N THR A 4 4.65 0.97 -2.92
CA THR A 4 4.75 1.93 -4.02
C THR A 4 3.37 2.51 -4.31
N ALA A 5 3.24 3.84 -4.41
CA ALA A 5 1.95 4.43 -4.77
C ALA A 5 1.58 4.12 -6.24
N PRO A 6 0.50 3.36 -6.53
CA PRO A 6 0.04 3.15 -7.89
C PRO A 6 -0.53 4.45 -8.49
N ALA A 7 -1.19 5.27 -7.69
CA ALA A 7 -1.97 6.42 -8.17
C ALA A 7 -1.15 7.40 -9.02
N ALA A 8 -0.02 7.88 -8.51
CA ALA A 8 0.86 8.79 -9.24
C ALA A 8 1.36 8.17 -10.55
N THR A 9 1.71 6.88 -10.50
CA THR A 9 2.26 6.13 -11.64
C THR A 9 1.20 5.87 -12.72
N VAL A 10 0.00 5.46 -12.33
CA VAL A 10 -1.16 5.21 -13.22
C VAL A 10 -1.55 6.50 -13.93
N VAL A 11 -1.67 7.62 -13.21
CA VAL A 11 -2.01 8.92 -13.81
C VAL A 11 -0.99 9.34 -14.87
N ILE A 12 0.31 9.10 -14.65
CA ILE A 12 1.35 9.40 -15.63
C ILE A 12 1.21 8.47 -16.86
N VAL A 13 1.00 7.17 -16.66
CA VAL A 13 0.81 6.21 -17.75
C VAL A 13 -0.40 6.58 -18.60
N GLU A 14 -1.52 6.94 -17.98
CA GLU A 14 -2.74 7.36 -18.67
C GLU A 14 -2.55 8.67 -19.45
N LYS A 15 -1.95 9.70 -18.82
CA LYS A 15 -1.64 10.98 -19.48
C LYS A 15 -0.72 10.81 -20.68
N LEU A 16 0.26 9.92 -20.58
CA LEU A 16 1.19 9.60 -21.67
C LEU A 16 0.63 8.57 -22.66
N LYS A 17 -0.56 8.02 -22.42
CA LYS A 17 -1.16 6.90 -23.15
C LYS A 17 -0.16 5.74 -23.35
N ALA A 18 0.66 5.48 -22.34
CA ALA A 18 1.75 4.53 -22.42
C ALA A 18 1.23 3.09 -22.41
N ARG A 19 1.79 2.22 -23.26
CA ARG A 19 1.42 0.81 -23.36
C ARG A 19 2.64 -0.08 -23.63
N GLY A 20 2.52 -1.35 -23.26
CA GLY A 20 3.50 -2.40 -23.55
C GLY A 20 4.16 -2.95 -22.29
N LYS A 21 5.12 -3.86 -22.49
CA LYS A 21 5.71 -4.70 -21.43
C LYS A 21 6.21 -3.91 -20.22
N PHE A 22 6.74 -2.70 -20.41
CA PHE A 22 7.18 -1.84 -19.29
C PHE A 22 6.03 -1.50 -18.35
N VAL A 23 4.88 -1.09 -18.90
CA VAL A 23 3.68 -0.75 -18.13
C VAL A 23 3.09 -1.99 -17.48
N ASP A 24 3.08 -3.12 -18.20
CA ASP A 24 2.57 -4.39 -17.67
C ASP A 24 3.39 -4.86 -16.45
N TYR A 25 4.72 -4.79 -16.54
CA TYR A 25 5.60 -5.08 -15.40
C TYR A 25 5.46 -4.08 -14.28
N LEU A 26 5.31 -2.79 -14.59
CA LEU A 26 5.12 -1.74 -13.60
C LEU A 26 3.87 -1.98 -12.76
N TYR A 27 2.72 -2.21 -13.39
CA TYR A 27 1.48 -2.50 -12.69
C TYR A 27 1.53 -3.83 -11.92
N GLY A 28 2.13 -4.87 -12.51
CA GLY A 28 2.31 -6.14 -11.83
C GLY A 28 3.17 -6.03 -10.56
N ILE A 29 4.29 -5.31 -10.64
CA ILE A 29 5.17 -5.10 -9.49
C ILE A 29 4.49 -4.26 -8.44
N VAL A 30 3.86 -3.13 -8.78
CA VAL A 30 3.19 -2.28 -7.79
C VAL A 30 2.09 -3.03 -7.05
N ALA A 31 1.29 -3.83 -7.75
CA ALA A 31 0.24 -4.63 -7.11
C ALA A 31 0.80 -5.69 -6.15
N LEU A 32 1.87 -6.38 -6.54
CA LEU A 32 2.55 -7.37 -5.68
C LEU A 32 3.27 -6.71 -4.50
N ASP A 33 3.86 -5.54 -4.72
CA ASP A 33 4.59 -4.77 -3.72
C ASP A 33 3.66 -4.27 -2.61
N ASP A 34 2.48 -3.74 -2.96
CA ASP A 34 1.48 -3.32 -1.98
C ASP A 34 0.95 -4.51 -1.16
N ALA A 35 0.60 -5.62 -1.82
CA ALA A 35 0.15 -6.83 -1.12
C ALA A 35 1.24 -7.41 -0.21
N GLY A 36 2.47 -7.50 -0.72
CA GLY A 36 3.63 -7.96 0.04
C GLY A 36 3.95 -7.06 1.23
N THR A 37 3.80 -5.75 1.08
CA THR A 37 3.99 -4.79 2.18
C THR A 37 3.01 -5.05 3.30
N VAL A 38 1.73 -5.20 2.99
CA VAL A 38 0.70 -5.41 4.01
C VAL A 38 0.92 -6.75 4.72
N ILE A 39 1.30 -7.81 4.00
CA ILE A 39 1.62 -9.12 4.59
C ILE A 39 2.83 -9.02 5.54
N LEU A 40 3.95 -8.45 5.05
CA LEU A 40 5.16 -8.28 5.86
C LEU A 40 4.90 -7.39 7.08
N PHE A 41 4.11 -6.33 6.90
CA PHE A 41 3.68 -5.47 7.99
C PHE A 41 2.86 -6.24 9.03
N SER A 42 1.85 -7.02 8.62
CA SER A 42 1.03 -7.81 9.55
C SER A 42 1.87 -8.79 10.36
N ILE A 43 2.86 -9.44 9.72
CA ILE A 43 3.80 -10.33 10.42
C ILE A 43 4.65 -9.53 11.42
N ALA A 44 5.25 -8.42 10.98
CA ALA A 44 6.08 -7.58 11.84
C ALA A 44 5.29 -7.02 13.03
N PHE A 45 4.07 -6.53 12.79
CA PHE A 45 3.19 -5.98 13.82
C PHE A 45 2.78 -7.04 14.84
N ALA A 46 2.42 -8.25 14.40
CA ALA A 46 2.07 -9.36 15.30
C ALA A 46 3.26 -9.79 16.17
N ILE A 47 4.47 -9.86 15.58
CA ILE A 47 5.70 -10.16 16.33
C ILE A 47 5.98 -9.04 17.35
N SER A 48 5.97 -7.77 16.93
CA SER A 48 6.19 -6.63 17.81
C SER A 48 5.19 -6.58 18.96
N GLY A 49 3.90 -6.79 18.69
CA GLY A 49 2.87 -6.86 19.72
C GLY A 49 3.12 -7.96 20.75
N SER A 50 3.62 -9.13 20.31
CA SER A 50 3.98 -10.22 21.23
C SER A 50 5.23 -9.95 22.07
N MET A 51 6.14 -9.09 21.58
CA MET A 51 7.34 -8.68 22.33
C MET A 51 7.07 -7.57 23.35
N MET A 52 6.02 -6.77 23.12
CA MET A 52 5.60 -5.69 24.03
C MET A 52 4.69 -6.18 25.16
N GLY A 53 4.11 -7.39 25.05
CA GLY A 53 3.31 -7.99 26.11
C GLY A 53 4.17 -8.65 27.20
N ASP A 54 3.71 -8.58 28.44
CA ASP A 54 4.41 -9.08 29.65
C ASP A 54 4.44 -10.63 29.76
N VAL A 55 4.06 -11.34 28.70
CA VAL A 55 3.99 -12.81 28.67
C VAL A 55 5.12 -13.30 27.78
N GLN A 56 5.91 -14.28 28.24
CA GLN A 56 6.86 -15.01 27.41
C GLN A 56 6.13 -15.78 26.31
N VAL A 57 5.76 -15.09 25.22
CA VAL A 57 5.12 -15.72 24.07
C VAL A 57 6.22 -16.41 23.26
N ASN A 58 6.11 -17.73 23.10
CA ASN A 58 6.95 -18.48 22.17
C ASN A 58 6.87 -17.85 20.78
N ILE A 59 8.01 -17.44 20.21
CA ILE A 59 8.12 -16.82 18.87
C ILE A 59 7.39 -17.66 17.80
N SER A 60 7.44 -18.99 17.92
CA SER A 60 6.72 -19.92 17.04
C SER A 60 5.21 -19.74 17.09
N HIS A 61 4.63 -19.46 18.25
CA HIS A 61 3.21 -19.22 18.44
C HIS A 61 2.78 -17.87 17.83
N SER A 62 3.59 -16.81 17.99
CA SER A 62 3.33 -15.49 17.40
C SER A 62 3.32 -15.53 15.87
N ILE A 63 4.26 -16.28 15.27
CA ILE A 63 4.31 -16.47 13.81
C ILE A 63 3.06 -17.20 13.32
N ILE A 64 2.68 -18.30 13.96
CA ILE A 64 1.46 -19.05 13.60
C ILE A 64 0.21 -18.17 13.74
N HIS A 65 0.14 -17.35 14.79
CA HIS A 65 -0.95 -16.41 14.98
C HIS A 65 -1.04 -15.39 13.84
N ALA A 66 0.07 -14.78 13.44
CA ALA A 66 0.12 -13.82 12.34
C ALA A 66 -0.32 -14.45 11.00
N PHE A 67 0.14 -15.67 10.70
CA PHE A 67 -0.29 -16.39 9.51
C PHE A 67 -1.80 -16.70 9.54
N LYS A 68 -2.33 -17.06 10.71
CA LYS A 68 -3.76 -17.30 10.89
C LYS A 68 -4.59 -16.03 10.68
N GLU A 69 -4.15 -14.88 11.22
CA GLU A 69 -4.81 -13.59 11.00
C GLU A 69 -4.86 -13.22 9.52
N ILE A 70 -3.73 -13.36 8.81
CA ILE A 70 -3.66 -13.09 7.36
C ILE A 70 -4.61 -14.03 6.61
N PHE A 71 -4.57 -15.32 6.92
CA PHE A 71 -5.39 -16.32 6.25
C PHE A 71 -6.89 -16.07 6.45
N ILE A 72 -7.32 -15.75 7.68
CA ILE A 72 -8.72 -15.42 7.97
C ILE A 72 -9.11 -14.10 7.31
N SER A 73 -8.23 -13.09 7.28
CA SER A 73 -8.47 -11.82 6.58
C SER A 73 -8.73 -12.05 5.08
N ILE A 74 -7.95 -12.93 4.44
CA ILE A 74 -8.14 -13.33 3.04
C ILE A 74 -9.49 -14.01 2.86
N ILE A 75 -9.85 -14.96 3.74
CA ILE A 75 -11.15 -15.66 3.66
C ILE A 75 -12.32 -14.66 3.75
N ILE A 76 -12.29 -13.75 4.73
CA ILE A 76 -13.35 -12.75 4.92
C ILE A 76 -13.46 -11.84 3.69
N GLY A 77 -12.32 -11.37 3.19
CA GLY A 77 -12.26 -10.59 1.96
C GLY A 77 -12.83 -11.33 0.76
N ALA A 78 -12.47 -12.60 0.60
CA ALA A 78 -12.95 -13.43 -0.50
C ALA A 78 -14.47 -13.67 -0.43
N ILE A 79 -14.99 -14.01 0.75
CA ILE A 79 -16.43 -14.18 0.99
C ILE A 79 -17.16 -12.87 0.67
N SER A 80 -16.64 -11.74 1.15
CA SER A 80 -17.25 -10.42 0.92
C SER A 80 -17.28 -10.05 -0.57
N GLY A 81 -16.20 -10.35 -1.31
CA GLY A 81 -16.14 -10.15 -2.76
C GLY A 81 -17.15 -11.02 -3.51
N LEU A 82 -17.30 -12.28 -3.11
CA LEU A 82 -18.32 -13.19 -3.64
C LEU A 82 -19.74 -12.64 -3.38
N ILE A 83 -20.01 -12.16 -2.16
CA ILE A 83 -21.31 -11.59 -1.79
C ILE A 83 -21.63 -10.38 -2.66
N ILE A 84 -20.69 -9.42 -2.80
CA ILE A 84 -20.89 -8.26 -3.68
C ILE A 84 -21.17 -8.73 -5.11
N HIS A 85 -20.41 -9.69 -5.63
CA HIS A 85 -20.64 -10.21 -6.98
C HIS A 85 -22.07 -10.74 -7.14
N PHE A 86 -22.50 -11.69 -6.30
CA PHE A 86 -23.81 -12.32 -6.45
C PHE A 86 -24.97 -11.35 -6.26
N VAL A 87 -24.85 -10.39 -5.33
CA VAL A 87 -25.90 -9.40 -5.08
C VAL A 87 -25.98 -8.38 -6.21
N THR A 88 -24.84 -7.96 -6.78
CA THR A 88 -24.80 -6.88 -7.77
C THR A 88 -24.87 -7.34 -9.22
N ILE A 89 -24.58 -8.62 -9.54
CA ILE A 89 -24.45 -9.08 -10.93
C ILE A 89 -25.73 -8.90 -11.76
N ARG A 90 -26.90 -9.08 -11.15
CA ARG A 90 -28.21 -8.90 -11.79
C ARG A 90 -28.71 -7.45 -11.78
N LYS A 91 -28.08 -6.57 -11.00
CA LYS A 91 -28.48 -5.17 -10.87
C LYS A 91 -27.97 -4.35 -12.07
N ARG A 92 -28.77 -3.36 -12.46
CA ARG A 92 -28.48 -2.42 -13.56
C ARG A 92 -28.26 -0.99 -13.09
N ASN A 93 -28.86 -0.59 -11.97
CA ASN A 93 -28.71 0.75 -11.43
C ASN A 93 -27.33 0.91 -10.76
N LEU A 94 -26.51 1.85 -11.26
CA LEU A 94 -25.17 2.09 -10.73
C LEU A 94 -25.20 2.64 -9.30
N ASN A 95 -26.19 3.46 -8.95
CA ASN A 95 -26.30 4.02 -7.60
C ASN A 95 -26.61 2.92 -6.57
N GLU A 96 -27.47 1.98 -6.92
CA GLU A 96 -27.77 0.82 -6.08
C GLU A 96 -26.53 -0.06 -5.89
N ILE A 97 -25.80 -0.33 -6.97
CA ILE A 97 -24.54 -1.11 -6.93
C ILE A 97 -23.50 -0.41 -6.04
N LYS A 98 -23.35 0.92 -6.16
CA LYS A 98 -22.45 1.73 -5.33
C LYS A 98 -22.79 1.59 -3.85
N ILE A 99 -24.05 1.82 -3.48
CA ILE A 99 -24.50 1.77 -2.08
C ILE A 99 -24.28 0.38 -1.48
N ILE A 100 -24.66 -0.68 -2.20
CA ILE A 100 -24.48 -2.07 -1.75
C ILE A 100 -22.99 -2.38 -1.58
N SER A 101 -22.17 -2.01 -2.56
CA SER A 101 -20.72 -2.29 -2.52
C SER A 101 -20.05 -1.54 -1.37
N LEU A 102 -20.39 -0.27 -1.17
CA LEU A 102 -19.85 0.54 -0.08
C LEU A 102 -20.27 -0.01 1.29
N GLY A 103 -21.54 -0.41 1.42
CA GLY A 103 -22.06 -1.03 2.64
C GLY A 103 -21.33 -2.33 2.99
N ILE A 104 -21.05 -3.18 1.99
CA ILE A 104 -20.30 -4.42 2.22
C ILE A 104 -18.84 -4.12 2.54
N ILE A 105 -18.18 -3.16 1.87
CA ILE A 105 -16.80 -2.75 2.20
C ILE A 105 -16.70 -2.28 3.67
N PHE A 106 -17.65 -1.45 4.14
CA PHE A 106 -17.67 -1.04 5.54
C PHE A 106 -17.96 -2.21 6.48
N LEU A 107 -18.88 -3.10 6.12
CA LEU A 107 -19.16 -4.30 6.91
C LEU A 107 -17.93 -5.21 7.02
N THR A 108 -17.25 -5.49 5.92
CA THR A 108 -15.99 -6.25 5.86
C THR A 108 -14.92 -5.60 6.75
N THR A 109 -14.80 -4.28 6.70
CA THR A 109 -13.87 -3.51 7.53
C THR A 109 -14.21 -3.64 9.01
N SER A 110 -15.47 -3.47 9.40
CA SER A 110 -15.92 -3.60 10.79
C SER A 110 -15.75 -5.03 11.33
N ILE A 111 -16.05 -6.05 10.53
CA ILE A 111 -15.82 -7.46 10.90
C ILE A 111 -14.33 -7.70 11.10
N ALA A 112 -13.48 -7.23 10.19
CA ALA A 112 -12.04 -7.39 10.30
C ALA A 112 -11.52 -6.73 11.60
N ILE A 113 -11.91 -5.50 11.90
CA ILE A 113 -11.50 -4.80 13.12
C ILE A 113 -12.00 -5.54 14.37
N SER A 114 -13.27 -5.95 14.41
CA SER A 114 -13.88 -6.66 15.54
C SER A 114 -13.19 -8.00 15.84
N MET A 115 -12.72 -8.69 14.80
CA MET A 115 -12.00 -9.95 14.93
C MET A 115 -10.47 -9.77 15.10
N HIS A 116 -9.98 -8.53 15.26
CA HIS A 116 -8.55 -8.20 15.30
C HIS A 116 -7.75 -8.67 14.08
N LEU A 117 -8.37 -8.60 12.91
CA LEU A 117 -7.80 -8.97 11.62
C LEU A 117 -7.41 -7.72 10.81
N SER A 118 -6.63 -7.90 9.75
CA SER A 118 -6.17 -6.79 8.90
C SER A 118 -7.30 -6.32 7.95
N PRO A 119 -7.87 -5.12 8.14
CA PRO A 119 -8.92 -4.62 7.26
C PRO A 119 -8.40 -4.31 5.86
N LEU A 120 -7.11 -3.99 5.73
CA LEU A 120 -6.45 -3.77 4.45
C LEU A 120 -6.41 -5.06 3.62
N ILE A 121 -5.94 -6.17 4.19
CA ILE A 121 -5.88 -7.47 3.49
C ILE A 121 -7.28 -7.93 3.08
N ALA A 122 -8.27 -7.79 3.97
CA ALA A 122 -9.65 -8.17 3.69
C ALA A 122 -10.22 -7.38 2.50
N ASN A 123 -10.07 -6.05 2.50
CA ASN A 123 -10.60 -5.21 1.41
C ASN A 123 -9.81 -5.35 0.09
N MET A 124 -8.49 -5.57 0.14
CA MET A 124 -7.69 -5.87 -1.06
C MET A 124 -8.12 -7.20 -1.69
N THR A 125 -8.33 -8.23 -0.86
CA THR A 125 -8.79 -9.55 -1.33
C THR A 125 -10.20 -9.47 -1.90
N LEU A 126 -11.09 -8.69 -1.27
CA LEU A 126 -12.43 -8.39 -1.79
C LEU A 126 -12.36 -7.81 -3.21
N GLY A 127 -11.54 -6.78 -3.43
CA GLY A 127 -11.34 -6.15 -4.74
C GLY A 127 -10.74 -7.12 -5.77
N MET A 128 -9.76 -7.93 -5.34
CA MET A 128 -9.13 -8.98 -6.15
C MET A 128 -10.15 -10.01 -6.64
N ILE A 129 -10.98 -10.55 -5.75
CA ILE A 129 -12.02 -11.51 -6.12
C ILE A 129 -13.02 -10.86 -7.08
N LEU A 130 -13.48 -9.65 -6.79
CA LEU A 130 -14.45 -8.96 -7.64
C LEU A 130 -13.95 -8.79 -9.08
N ILE A 131 -12.74 -8.30 -9.28
CA ILE A 131 -12.25 -8.02 -10.65
C ILE A 131 -11.96 -9.31 -11.43
N ASN A 132 -11.57 -10.39 -10.75
CA ASN A 132 -11.23 -11.67 -11.39
C ASN A 132 -12.45 -12.57 -11.64
N MET A 133 -13.57 -12.37 -10.94
CA MET A 133 -14.77 -13.21 -11.13
C MET A 133 -15.50 -12.94 -12.45
N ASN A 134 -15.73 -11.67 -12.79
CA ASN A 134 -16.53 -11.33 -13.96
C ASN A 134 -16.19 -9.94 -14.50
N LYS A 135 -16.02 -9.81 -15.82
CA LYS A 135 -15.77 -8.53 -16.50
C LYS A 135 -16.81 -7.47 -16.18
N LYS A 136 -18.07 -7.85 -15.93
CA LYS A 136 -19.14 -6.92 -15.53
C LYS A 136 -18.87 -6.22 -14.20
N ASN A 137 -18.08 -6.82 -13.31
CA ASN A 137 -17.75 -6.23 -12.00
C ASN A 137 -16.84 -5.00 -12.14
N ALA A 138 -16.17 -4.78 -13.28
CA ALA A 138 -15.40 -3.56 -13.53
C ALA A 138 -16.24 -2.28 -13.38
N ARG A 139 -17.56 -2.34 -13.65
CA ARG A 139 -18.47 -1.21 -13.42
C ARG A 139 -18.51 -0.77 -11.95
N ILE A 140 -18.25 -1.67 -11.01
CA ILE A 140 -18.18 -1.37 -9.57
C ILE A 140 -16.94 -0.52 -9.31
N LEU A 141 -15.78 -0.90 -9.87
CA LEU A 141 -14.54 -0.15 -9.74
C LEU A 141 -14.67 1.26 -10.32
N PHE A 142 -15.14 1.38 -11.56
CA PHE A 142 -15.38 2.69 -12.21
C PHE A 142 -16.39 3.55 -11.45
N SER A 143 -17.29 2.92 -10.69
CA SER A 143 -18.26 3.64 -9.86
C SER A 143 -17.60 4.36 -8.67
N PHE A 144 -16.46 3.85 -8.19
CA PHE A 144 -15.68 4.40 -7.07
C PHE A 144 -14.53 5.31 -7.51
N GLU A 145 -14.07 5.25 -8.76
CA GLU A 145 -12.99 6.12 -9.28
C GLU A 145 -13.18 7.61 -8.96
N PRO A 146 -14.39 8.21 -9.09
CA PRO A 146 -14.57 9.62 -8.73
C PRO A 146 -14.40 9.94 -7.25
N MET A 147 -14.51 8.94 -6.36
CA MET A 147 -14.30 9.11 -4.92
C MET A 147 -12.84 8.96 -4.51
N THR A 148 -12.00 8.36 -5.36
CA THR A 148 -10.58 8.14 -5.07
C THR A 148 -9.79 9.45 -4.87
N PRO A 149 -9.91 10.48 -5.73
CA PRO A 149 -9.16 11.72 -5.53
C PRO A 149 -9.53 12.47 -4.23
N PRO A 150 -10.81 12.64 -3.86
CA PRO A 150 -11.17 13.22 -2.57
C PRO A 150 -10.62 12.43 -1.37
N LEU A 151 -10.66 11.09 -1.41
CA LEU A 151 -10.10 10.27 -0.34
C LEU A 151 -8.58 10.46 -0.21
N TYR A 152 -7.86 10.53 -1.33
CA TYR A 152 -6.43 10.85 -1.31
C TYR A 152 -6.16 12.25 -0.79
N ALA A 153 -6.96 13.25 -1.16
CA ALA A 153 -6.79 14.61 -0.66
C ALA A 153 -6.96 14.67 0.87
N ILE A 154 -7.99 14.03 1.41
CA ILE A 154 -8.20 13.92 2.87
C ILE A 154 -7.01 13.22 3.52
N PHE A 155 -6.57 12.12 2.94
CA PHE A 155 -5.47 11.32 3.46
C PHE A 155 -4.14 12.07 3.49
N PHE A 156 -3.81 12.80 2.42
CA PHE A 156 -2.63 13.67 2.37
C PHE A 156 -2.76 14.88 3.28
N ALA A 157 -3.97 15.42 3.49
CA ALA A 157 -4.20 16.50 4.43
C ALA A 157 -3.97 16.04 5.88
N ILE A 158 -4.45 14.85 6.26
CA ILE A 158 -4.19 14.25 7.58
C ILE A 158 -2.69 13.97 7.75
N ALA A 159 -2.06 13.31 6.78
CA ALA A 159 -0.63 13.02 6.83
C ALA A 159 0.23 14.31 6.92
N GLY A 160 -0.19 15.38 6.24
CA GLY A 160 0.45 16.69 6.32
C GLY A 160 0.20 17.41 7.64
N ALA A 161 -0.95 17.20 8.29
CA ALA A 161 -1.26 17.75 9.60
C ALA A 161 -0.52 17.02 10.73
N GLU A 162 -0.26 15.72 10.57
CA GLU A 162 0.56 14.93 11.49
C GLU A 162 2.06 15.15 11.32
N LEU A 163 2.50 15.69 10.18
CA LEU A 163 3.90 16.01 9.95
C LEU A 163 4.32 17.17 10.86
N ASP A 164 5.03 16.85 11.93
CA ASP A 164 5.64 17.86 12.77
C ASP A 164 6.82 18.51 12.04
N ILE A 165 6.71 19.80 11.74
CA ILE A 165 7.77 20.57 11.06
C ILE A 165 9.02 20.68 11.96
N ALA A 166 8.90 20.50 13.28
CA ALA A 166 10.03 20.44 14.20
C ALA A 166 10.98 19.28 13.90
N VAL A 167 10.52 18.24 13.19
CA VAL A 167 11.34 17.11 12.71
C VAL A 167 12.50 17.59 11.84
N PHE A 168 12.31 18.67 11.06
CA PHE A 168 13.38 19.25 10.24
C PHE A 168 14.41 20.04 11.06
N LYS A 169 14.13 20.32 12.34
CA LYS A 169 15.06 21.00 13.24
C LYS A 169 15.99 20.04 13.95
N ASP A 170 15.57 18.78 14.13
CA ASP A 170 16.42 17.74 14.74
C ASP A 170 17.40 17.17 13.69
N PRO A 171 18.71 17.41 13.85
CA PRO A 171 19.71 16.92 12.90
C PRO A 171 19.77 15.38 12.82
N ILE A 172 19.44 14.69 13.92
CA ILE A 172 19.47 13.23 14.01
C ILE A 172 18.32 12.65 13.21
N ILE A 173 17.11 13.18 13.40
CA ILE A 173 15.92 12.70 12.66
C ILE A 173 16.05 13.04 11.17
N LEU A 174 16.59 14.22 10.84
CA LEU A 174 16.86 14.61 9.45
C LEU A 174 17.86 13.66 8.77
N LEU A 175 18.95 13.31 9.46
CA LEU A 175 19.94 12.35 8.96
C LEU A 175 19.34 10.96 8.80
N ALA A 176 18.58 10.48 9.80
CA ALA A 176 17.91 9.19 9.75
C ALA A 176 16.90 9.12 8.59
N GLY A 177 16.11 10.17 8.40
CA GLY A 177 15.18 10.32 7.28
C GLY A 177 15.87 10.29 5.93
N PHE A 178 16.98 11.01 5.79
CA PHE A 178 17.76 11.01 4.56
C PHE A 178 18.37 9.64 4.24
N VAL A 179 18.97 8.99 5.24
CA VAL A 179 19.50 7.63 5.12
C VAL A 179 18.40 6.64 4.73
N PHE A 180 17.22 6.74 5.37
CA PHE A 180 16.07 5.89 5.05
C PHE A 180 15.61 6.08 3.59
N ILE A 181 15.52 7.32 3.10
CA ILE A 181 15.15 7.61 1.71
C ILE A 181 16.16 7.00 0.73
N ILE A 182 17.47 7.15 0.99
CA ILE A 182 18.52 6.59 0.14
C ILE A 182 18.46 5.06 0.16
N LEU A 183 18.43 4.43 1.33
CA LEU A 183 18.37 2.98 1.45
C LEU A 183 17.13 2.42 0.75
N ARG A 184 15.98 3.11 0.86
CA ARG A 184 14.76 2.75 0.14
C ARG A 184 14.95 2.84 -1.37
N PHE A 185 15.50 3.94 -1.88
CA PHE A 185 15.78 4.12 -3.29
C PHE A 185 16.69 3.00 -3.82
N LEU A 186 17.82 2.76 -3.15
CA LEU A 186 18.80 1.75 -3.56
C LEU A 186 18.20 0.35 -3.48
N GLY A 187 17.49 0.02 -2.40
CA GLY A 187 16.84 -1.27 -2.22
C GLY A 187 15.84 -1.58 -3.35
N LYS A 188 14.99 -0.62 -3.71
CA LYS A 188 14.06 -0.79 -4.84
C LYS A 188 14.77 -0.87 -6.17
N TYR A 189 15.70 0.04 -6.43
CA TYR A 189 16.41 0.10 -7.70
C TYR A 189 17.19 -1.19 -7.94
N PHE A 190 18.04 -1.60 -6.98
CA PHE A 190 18.85 -2.79 -7.11
C PHE A 190 18.02 -4.07 -7.02
N GLY A 191 16.96 -4.11 -6.19
CA GLY A 191 16.05 -5.25 -6.15
C GLY A 191 15.43 -5.54 -7.51
N VAL A 192 14.93 -4.51 -8.20
CA VAL A 192 14.40 -4.65 -9.56
C VAL A 192 15.50 -4.93 -10.57
N PHE A 193 16.63 -4.23 -10.50
CA PHE A 193 17.74 -4.40 -11.43
C PHE A 193 18.31 -5.83 -11.40
N LEU A 194 18.53 -6.38 -10.21
CA LEU A 194 19.03 -7.74 -10.00
C LEU A 194 18.01 -8.76 -10.49
N SER A 195 16.74 -8.63 -10.07
CA SER A 195 15.66 -9.53 -10.48
C SER A 195 15.49 -9.54 -12.01
N ALA A 196 15.47 -8.37 -12.64
CA ALA A 196 15.37 -8.25 -14.10
C ALA A 196 16.63 -8.74 -14.84
N THR A 197 17.82 -8.70 -14.19
CA THR A 197 19.04 -9.30 -14.74
C THR A 197 18.96 -10.82 -14.73
N VAL A 198 18.55 -11.41 -13.60
CA VAL A 198 18.38 -12.87 -13.46
C VAL A 198 17.34 -13.39 -14.44
N LEU A 199 16.23 -12.66 -14.61
CA LEU A 199 15.15 -12.99 -15.54
C LEU A 199 15.45 -12.61 -17.01
N LYS A 200 16.65 -12.10 -17.31
CA LYS A 200 17.10 -11.69 -18.67
C LYS A 200 16.12 -10.76 -19.39
N ILE A 201 15.52 -9.83 -18.64
CA ILE A 201 14.60 -8.81 -19.16
C ILE A 201 15.38 -7.76 -19.98
N ASP A 202 14.71 -7.12 -20.95
CA ASP A 202 15.29 -6.07 -21.78
C ASP A 202 16.02 -4.99 -20.94
N LYS A 203 17.18 -4.55 -21.43
CA LYS A 203 18.05 -3.61 -20.70
C LYS A 203 17.36 -2.30 -20.36
N ASN A 204 16.44 -1.81 -21.20
CA ASN A 204 15.73 -0.57 -20.90
C ASN A 204 14.72 -0.79 -19.76
N ILE A 205 13.97 -1.88 -19.81
CA ILE A 205 13.04 -2.22 -18.72
C ILE A 205 13.84 -2.41 -17.42
N ARG A 206 14.90 -3.22 -17.44
CA ARG A 206 15.77 -3.45 -16.27
C ARG A 206 16.30 -2.16 -15.65
N ASN A 207 16.82 -1.24 -16.46
CA ASN A 207 17.52 -0.05 -15.95
C ASN A 207 16.57 1.05 -15.48
N TYR A 208 15.33 1.11 -15.98
CA TYR A 208 14.39 2.21 -15.70
C TYR A 208 13.21 1.80 -14.81
N LEU A 209 12.88 0.51 -14.71
CA LEU A 209 11.70 0.06 -13.96
C LEU A 209 11.82 0.34 -12.46
N GLY A 210 13.03 0.23 -11.88
CA GLY A 210 13.28 0.59 -10.49
C GLY A 210 13.03 2.08 -10.17
N LEU A 211 13.30 2.97 -11.13
CA LEU A 211 13.09 4.42 -10.97
C LEU A 211 11.60 4.78 -10.95
N SER A 212 10.75 4.00 -11.61
CA SER A 212 9.30 4.23 -11.64
C SER A 212 8.56 3.78 -10.36
N LEU A 213 9.25 3.16 -9.41
CA LEU A 213 8.67 2.59 -8.18
C LEU A 213 8.94 3.42 -6.93
N LEU A 214 9.43 4.65 -7.10
CA LEU A 214 9.75 5.55 -6.01
C LEU A 214 8.54 6.22 -5.34
N PRO A 215 7.46 6.59 -6.07
CA PRO A 215 6.26 7.14 -5.43
C PRO A 215 5.80 6.31 -4.23
N GLN A 216 5.40 6.96 -3.14
CA GLN A 216 5.04 6.34 -1.87
C GLN A 216 3.95 7.16 -1.20
N ALA A 217 2.78 6.56 -0.97
CA ALA A 217 1.69 7.30 -0.36
C ALA A 217 0.75 6.38 0.43
N GLY A 218 -0.36 5.97 -0.21
CA GLY A 218 -1.53 5.36 0.42
C GLY A 218 -1.22 4.26 1.43
N VAL A 219 -0.55 3.19 1.00
CA VAL A 219 -0.29 2.05 1.88
C VAL A 219 0.64 2.42 3.03
N ALA A 220 1.70 3.21 2.79
CA ALA A 220 2.68 3.53 3.81
C ALA A 220 2.12 4.39 4.95
N ILE A 221 1.43 5.48 4.61
CA ILE A 221 0.76 6.33 5.61
C ILE A 221 -0.34 5.52 6.31
N GLY A 222 -1.08 4.67 5.59
CA GLY A 222 -2.23 3.96 6.14
C GLY A 222 -1.81 2.93 7.19
N LEU A 223 -0.71 2.23 6.94
CA LEU A 223 -0.08 1.33 7.91
C LEU A 223 0.48 2.09 9.11
N MET A 224 1.09 3.26 8.90
CA MET A 224 1.58 4.11 9.98
C MET A 224 0.44 4.58 10.89
N LEU A 225 -0.64 5.12 10.32
CA LEU A 225 -1.84 5.53 11.07
C LEU A 225 -2.47 4.35 11.81
N PHE A 226 -2.47 3.16 11.20
CA PHE A 226 -2.94 1.94 11.84
C PHE A 226 -2.12 1.58 13.09
N VAL A 227 -0.78 1.69 13.04
CA VAL A 227 0.07 1.45 14.21
C VAL A 227 -0.26 2.45 15.32
N GLN A 228 -0.33 3.74 14.99
CA GLN A 228 -0.59 4.79 15.98
C GLN A 228 -1.95 4.64 16.65
N ALA A 229 -2.99 4.28 15.89
CA ALA A 229 -4.34 4.06 16.40
C ALA A 229 -4.52 2.68 17.05
N SER A 230 -3.50 1.82 17.04
CA SER A 230 -3.64 0.46 17.57
C SER A 230 -3.70 0.46 19.10
N PRO A 231 -4.56 -0.39 19.72
CA PRO A 231 -4.63 -0.49 21.18
C PRO A 231 -3.30 -0.85 21.84
N ILE A 232 -2.45 -1.62 21.15
CA ILE A 232 -1.12 -2.03 21.62
C ILE A 232 -0.24 -0.80 21.87
N VAL A 233 -0.29 0.18 20.96
CA VAL A 233 0.51 1.41 21.06
C VAL A 233 -0.12 2.41 22.02
N LEU A 234 -1.44 2.54 22.01
CA LEU A 234 -2.16 3.44 22.92
C LEU A 234 -2.00 3.05 24.40
N GLN A 235 -1.77 1.77 24.68
CA GLN A 235 -1.53 1.25 26.04
C GLN A 235 -0.04 1.06 26.35
N ALA A 236 0.87 1.36 25.41
CA ALA A 236 2.30 1.25 25.60
C ALA A 236 2.85 2.38 26.50
N SER A 237 4.08 2.21 26.99
CA SER A 237 4.79 3.24 27.75
C SER A 237 4.98 4.52 26.92
N ALA A 238 5.13 5.66 27.62
CA ALA A 238 5.36 6.95 26.97
C ALA A 238 6.63 6.97 26.09
N GLU A 239 7.63 6.18 26.44
CA GLU A 239 8.87 6.00 25.67
C GLU A 239 8.58 5.37 24.30
N VAL A 240 7.82 4.27 24.27
CA VAL A 240 7.45 3.60 23.01
C VAL A 240 6.56 4.49 22.14
N GLN A 241 5.66 5.26 22.75
CA GLN A 241 4.84 6.22 22.00
C GLN A 241 5.70 7.32 21.35
N SER A 242 6.74 7.79 22.04
CA SER A 242 7.70 8.75 21.50
C SER A 242 8.51 8.16 20.34
N GLU A 243 9.02 6.93 20.47
CA GLU A 243 9.75 6.26 19.40
C GLU A 243 8.88 6.05 18.15
N ILE A 244 7.62 5.65 18.33
CA ILE A 244 6.68 5.49 17.22
C ILE A 244 6.39 6.84 16.54
N ALA A 245 6.28 7.93 17.31
CA ALA A 245 6.12 9.27 16.75
C ALA A 245 7.34 9.68 15.90
N GLU A 246 8.56 9.40 16.36
CA GLU A 246 9.80 9.63 15.59
C GLU A 246 9.83 8.80 14.30
N MET A 247 9.44 7.52 14.36
CA MET A 247 9.35 6.66 13.18
C MET A 247 8.30 7.17 12.18
N THR A 248 7.15 7.62 12.67
CA THR A 248 6.12 8.26 11.84
C THR A 248 6.68 9.46 11.11
N ASN A 249 7.39 10.33 11.82
CA ASN A 249 8.00 11.52 11.25
C ASN A 249 9.01 11.20 10.14
N ILE A 250 9.86 10.19 10.34
CA ILE A 250 10.78 9.68 9.32
C ILE A 250 10.02 9.16 8.08
N ILE A 251 8.94 8.41 8.28
CA ILE A 251 8.12 7.85 7.19
C ILE A 251 7.41 8.98 6.43
N LEU A 252 6.83 9.97 7.12
CA LEU A 252 6.15 11.11 6.52
C LEU A 252 7.12 11.98 5.71
N MET A 253 8.32 12.25 6.25
CA MET A 253 9.39 12.93 5.52
C MET A 253 9.75 12.16 4.24
N SER A 254 9.91 10.84 4.33
CA SER A 254 10.17 10.00 3.15
C SER A 254 9.03 10.04 2.14
N VAL A 255 7.78 9.98 2.57
CA VAL A 255 6.60 10.09 1.69
C VAL A 255 6.60 11.44 0.99
N PHE A 256 6.79 12.53 1.72
CA PHE A 256 6.85 13.89 1.17
C PHE A 256 7.91 14.02 0.08
N VAL A 257 9.16 13.62 0.36
CA VAL A 257 10.25 13.69 -0.62
C VAL A 257 9.97 12.80 -1.84
N ASN A 258 9.46 11.59 -1.62
CA ASN A 258 9.19 10.65 -2.70
C ASN A 258 7.98 11.02 -3.56
N GLU A 259 6.97 11.72 -3.03
CA GLU A 259 5.85 12.24 -3.83
C GLU A 259 6.23 13.48 -4.64
N ILE A 260 7.24 14.25 -4.23
CA ILE A 260 7.78 15.36 -5.03
C ILE A 260 8.66 14.83 -6.17
N ILE A 261 9.60 13.94 -5.85
CA ILE A 261 10.63 13.48 -6.80
C ILE A 261 10.12 12.30 -7.65
N GLY A 262 9.36 11.39 -7.04
CA GLY A 262 8.91 10.13 -7.62
C GLY A 262 8.15 10.30 -8.94
N PRO A 263 7.09 11.13 -9.03
CA PRO A 263 6.34 11.32 -10.28
C PRO A 263 7.22 11.80 -11.43
N SER A 264 8.18 12.68 -11.16
CA SER A 264 9.13 13.18 -12.17
C SER A 264 10.04 12.06 -12.70
N LEU A 265 10.56 11.21 -11.80
CA LEU A 265 11.39 10.06 -12.15
C LEU A 265 10.59 8.97 -12.88
N SER A 266 9.37 8.67 -12.43
CA SER A 266 8.46 7.72 -13.10
C SER A 266 8.14 8.18 -14.52
N LYS A 267 7.84 9.47 -14.71
CA LYS A 267 7.61 10.06 -16.04
C LYS A 267 8.84 9.91 -16.94
N PHE A 268 10.03 10.20 -16.42
CA PHE A 268 11.28 10.04 -17.17
C PHE A 268 11.51 8.57 -17.59
N ALA A 269 11.33 7.62 -16.67
CA ALA A 269 11.47 6.19 -16.93
C ALA A 269 10.49 5.69 -18.02
N ILE A 270 9.23 6.11 -17.94
CA ILE A 270 8.19 5.75 -18.91
C ILE A 270 8.50 6.34 -20.29
N LEU A 271 8.87 7.62 -20.38
CA LEU A 271 9.21 8.28 -21.65
C LEU A 271 10.39 7.62 -22.37
N LYS A 272 11.39 7.15 -21.62
CA LYS A 272 12.56 6.48 -22.19
C LYS A 272 12.22 5.11 -22.78
N ASN A 273 11.17 4.45 -22.27
CA ASN A 273 10.67 3.17 -22.77
C ASN A 273 9.56 3.31 -23.83
N LEU A 274 8.95 4.49 -23.96
CA LEU A 274 7.95 4.82 -24.99
C LEU A 274 8.55 5.14 -26.37
N LYS A 275 9.71 5.81 -26.40
CA LYS A 275 10.32 6.42 -27.60
C LYS A 275 10.80 5.46 -28.72
N ARG A 276 10.46 4.17 -28.69
CA ARG A 276 10.94 3.17 -29.67
C ARG A 276 9.89 2.26 -30.30
N ARG A 277 8.61 2.68 -30.32
CA ARG A 277 7.58 2.06 -31.17
C ARG A 277 7.00 3.10 -32.13
N ILE A 278 7.83 3.55 -33.06
CA ILE A 278 7.41 4.09 -34.36
C ILE A 278 8.20 3.28 -35.39
#